data_AF-K1QMY4-F1
#
_entry.id   AF-K1QMY4-F1
#
_cell.length_a   1.000
_cell.length_b   1.000
_cell.length_c   1.000
_cell.angle_alpha   90.00
_cell.angle_beta   90.00
_cell.angle_gamma   90.00
#
_symmetry.space_group_name_H-M   'P 1'
#
loop_
_entity.id
_entity.type
_entity.pdbx_description
1 polymer ?
#
loop_
_entity_poly.entity_id
_entity_poly.type
_entity_poly.pdbx_seq_one_letter_code
_entity_poly.pdbx_strand_id
1 'polypeptide(L)'
;MSLSWALLLLVPSLMECAPSWSYGWGNTWQDLPFCSSDPVPCDMALKMYAATSPNSQEIYNTDRQICTCPDGNTCPSGWITQGDKTITRDILSRGNIVRQAVSDNSEVVVDQARTPRCNINRSDGGMCEKIRKVRDPQTWLETYVNTNLCECPTGYDCIQESRLNKEVFYGALDNRGTEFIITFMDNKILENRDIQPEIFITTAKSHLVHVTVTSPGVQNSHLHDSFSITNGHVKRVAVDTSYRLNQTEFSKKGILIQADDEIVVYGVNREVYSDDGYLALPTDVLGTEYYTMSYSPSYYYCVFAVIGVQDQTHVAIQLPNTPHVNVTYKGHMYTKNQWINVTLDRFSTFELHAVPDLSGAHIVSDKPVGVLSGNRKAVVGNTGGSRDHLVEMLLPVSSWGKNYATVPIPERAVGDIFQFLASEDNTHVNVSGVINGKAFHDHFTISKAGTYAKKEYDSALYSHITSDKPISVFQFSKTQKGGTDLADPAMLIVPPIEQYAADYTFTTPEYSKGEYTNYFMFVVDAAQKNGLRLDNHPLPHNQHYVTIPGSNLVAGFLKVSVGTHSVTHTNPTTVIGGILFGKANLESYAFPIGLLLTPVNTVRN
;
A
#
# COMPACT_ATOMS: atom_id res chain seq x y z
N MET A 1 61.29 -3.76 -35.19
CA MET A 1 61.14 -4.70 -36.32
C MET A 1 59.68 -4.58 -36.76
N SER A 2 59.37 -3.69 -37.71
CA SER A 2 59.39 -3.88 -39.17
C SER A 2 58.21 -4.75 -39.66
N LEU A 3 57.41 -4.37 -40.67
CA LEU A 3 57.41 -3.19 -41.54
C LEU A 3 56.00 -2.93 -42.10
N SER A 4 55.75 -1.65 -42.34
CA SER A 4 54.65 -0.94 -43.00
C SER A 4 54.07 -1.51 -44.30
N TRP A 5 52.86 -1.06 -44.67
CA TRP A 5 52.55 -0.39 -45.96
C TRP A 5 51.38 0.61 -45.77
N ALA A 6 51.32 1.66 -46.60
CA ALA A 6 50.38 2.79 -46.43
C ALA A 6 49.98 3.47 -47.77
N LEU A 7 48.78 4.07 -47.80
CA LEU A 7 48.33 5.21 -48.64
C LEU A 7 46.96 5.70 -48.09
N LEU A 8 46.58 6.97 -47.83
CA LEU A 8 47.09 8.33 -48.08
C LEU A 8 46.51 9.04 -49.35
N LEU A 9 46.20 10.35 -49.21
CA LEU A 9 45.74 11.38 -50.18
C LEU A 9 44.20 11.60 -50.28
N LEU A 10 43.65 12.83 -50.40
CA LEU A 10 44.03 14.18 -49.91
C LEU A 10 42.81 15.15 -50.09
N VAL A 11 42.79 16.30 -49.40
CA VAL A 11 41.77 17.39 -49.48
C VAL A 11 42.49 18.69 -49.88
N PRO A 12 41.91 19.64 -50.66
CA PRO A 12 41.65 21.01 -50.09
C PRO A 12 40.57 21.92 -50.76
N SER A 13 40.11 22.92 -49.97
CA SER A 13 39.74 24.34 -50.33
C SER A 13 38.64 24.65 -51.38
N LEU A 14 37.52 25.34 -51.06
CA LEU A 14 37.30 26.78 -50.70
C LEU A 14 37.23 27.76 -51.90
N MET A 15 36.13 28.54 -52.00
CA MET A 15 36.18 30.00 -52.24
C MET A 15 34.83 30.70 -51.95
N GLU A 16 34.90 32.01 -51.72
CA GLU A 16 33.88 32.86 -51.09
C GLU A 16 33.10 33.73 -52.10
N CYS A 17 32.01 34.38 -51.64
CA CYS A 17 31.62 35.73 -52.09
C CYS A 17 30.79 36.49 -51.02
N ALA A 18 31.24 37.70 -50.70
CA ALA A 18 30.57 38.77 -49.93
C ALA A 18 30.94 40.11 -50.64
N PRO A 19 30.29 41.30 -50.42
CA PRO A 19 29.65 41.83 -49.20
C PRO A 19 28.20 42.34 -49.47
N SER A 20 27.55 43.36 -48.85
CA SER A 20 27.94 44.46 -47.95
C SER A 20 26.77 45.17 -47.23
N TRP A 21 27.03 45.59 -45.98
CA TRP A 21 26.56 46.82 -45.29
C TRP A 21 25.05 47.14 -45.18
N SER A 22 24.51 47.11 -43.95
CA SER A 22 24.20 48.33 -43.15
C SER A 22 23.52 47.99 -41.80
N TYR A 23 23.53 48.95 -40.87
CA TYR A 23 22.98 48.83 -39.50
C TYR A 23 21.45 49.02 -39.44
N GLY A 24 20.76 48.28 -38.57
CA GLY A 24 19.36 48.56 -38.19
C GLY A 24 18.85 47.65 -37.06
N TRP A 25 18.34 48.25 -35.98
CA TRP A 25 17.62 47.53 -34.92
C TRP A 25 16.15 47.29 -35.32
N GLY A 26 15.57 46.15 -34.96
CA GLY A 26 14.12 45.93 -35.09
C GLY A 26 13.69 44.49 -34.79
N ASN A 27 12.68 44.35 -33.91
CA ASN A 27 12.09 43.05 -33.56
C ASN A 27 11.09 42.54 -34.62
N THR A 28 10.75 41.26 -34.47
CA THR A 28 9.56 40.50 -34.92
C THR A 28 9.79 39.50 -36.06
N TRP A 29 9.40 38.24 -35.78
CA TRP A 29 9.27 37.15 -36.73
C TRP A 29 7.83 37.06 -37.20
N GLN A 30 7.61 36.86 -38.50
CA GLN A 30 6.34 36.38 -39.06
C GLN A 30 6.54 34.99 -39.67
N ASP A 31 5.67 34.08 -39.22
CA ASP A 31 4.91 33.06 -39.95
C ASP A 31 5.56 32.23 -41.08
N LEU A 32 5.30 30.91 -41.02
CA LEU A 32 4.63 30.04 -42.03
C LEU A 32 4.73 28.55 -41.54
N PRO A 33 3.98 27.56 -42.08
CA PRO A 33 2.55 27.37 -41.80
C PRO A 33 2.14 25.89 -41.54
N PHE A 34 1.17 25.61 -40.67
CA PHE A 34 0.42 24.33 -40.74
C PHE A 34 -1.03 24.47 -40.30
N CYS A 35 -1.94 23.94 -41.11
CA CYS A 35 -3.36 23.75 -40.78
C CYS A 35 -3.68 22.27 -40.68
N SER A 36 -4.33 21.84 -39.59
CA SER A 36 -5.29 20.74 -39.64
C SER A 36 -6.32 20.94 -38.52
N SER A 37 -7.59 20.75 -38.87
CA SER A 37 -8.74 20.99 -38.00
C SER A 37 -9.04 19.78 -37.11
N ASP A 38 -8.85 19.92 -35.80
CA ASP A 38 -9.62 19.23 -34.75
C ASP A 38 -9.36 19.92 -33.38
N PRO A 39 -10.33 19.95 -32.44
CA PRO A 39 -10.17 20.61 -31.16
C PRO A 39 -9.27 19.80 -30.21
N VAL A 40 -8.04 20.26 -30.00
CA VAL A 40 -7.11 19.68 -29.01
C VAL A 40 -7.61 19.96 -27.59
N PRO A 41 -7.75 18.95 -26.70
CA PRO A 41 -8.07 19.18 -25.29
C PRO A 41 -6.98 20.01 -24.60
N CYS A 42 -7.38 20.95 -23.72
CA CYS A 42 -6.50 21.97 -23.13
C CYS A 42 -5.25 21.44 -22.40
N ASP A 43 -5.24 20.16 -22.01
CA ASP A 43 -4.18 19.50 -21.24
C ASP A 43 -2.89 19.25 -22.05
N MET A 44 -2.96 19.19 -23.39
CA MET A 44 -1.77 18.95 -24.24
C MET A 44 -0.89 20.18 -24.43
N ALA A 45 -1.43 21.40 -24.35
CA ALA A 45 -0.67 22.62 -24.58
C ALA A 45 0.32 22.94 -23.45
N LEU A 46 -0.05 22.62 -22.19
CA LEU A 46 0.79 22.85 -21.01
C LEU A 46 2.07 22.01 -21.01
N LYS A 47 2.02 20.77 -21.51
CA LYS A 47 3.18 19.86 -21.51
C LYS A 47 4.27 20.24 -22.52
N MET A 48 3.95 21.00 -23.58
CA MET A 48 4.96 21.43 -24.57
C MET A 48 5.78 22.64 -24.10
N TYR A 49 5.26 23.48 -23.21
CA TYR A 49 5.96 24.71 -22.78
C TYR A 49 6.90 24.50 -21.57
N ALA A 50 6.73 23.40 -20.82
CA ALA A 50 7.58 23.07 -19.67
C ALA A 50 8.96 22.51 -20.06
N ALA A 51 9.17 22.13 -21.32
CA ALA A 51 10.37 21.42 -21.79
C ALA A 51 11.57 22.31 -22.16
N THR A 52 11.46 23.64 -22.04
CA THR A 52 12.42 24.59 -22.68
C THR A 52 13.01 25.66 -21.76
N SER A 53 12.88 25.57 -20.43
CA SER A 53 13.47 26.56 -19.51
C SER A 53 14.26 25.94 -18.35
N PRO A 54 15.62 25.98 -18.39
CA PRO A 54 16.43 25.77 -17.21
C PRO A 54 16.55 27.08 -16.40
N ASN A 55 16.15 27.02 -15.13
CA ASN A 55 16.16 28.08 -14.10
C ASN A 55 14.95 29.02 -14.07
N SER A 56 13.93 28.67 -13.28
CA SER A 56 13.29 29.63 -12.37
C SER A 56 12.66 28.90 -11.17
N GLN A 57 12.99 29.33 -9.96
CA GLN A 57 12.19 29.06 -8.76
C GLN A 57 11.25 30.25 -8.57
N GLU A 58 9.95 30.08 -8.80
CA GLU A 58 8.93 30.94 -8.20
C GLU A 58 7.57 30.22 -8.24
N ILE A 59 6.95 30.06 -7.06
CA ILE A 59 5.68 29.35 -6.90
C ILE A 59 4.54 30.36 -7.04
N TYR A 60 3.74 30.26 -8.10
CA TYR A 60 2.47 30.97 -8.21
C TYR A 60 1.30 29.99 -8.18
N ASN A 61 0.48 30.12 -7.14
CA ASN A 61 -0.76 29.37 -6.97
C ASN A 61 -1.94 30.31 -7.26
N THR A 62 -2.59 30.18 -8.42
CA THR A 62 -3.84 30.90 -8.74
C THR A 62 -4.77 30.09 -9.64
N ASP A 63 -5.88 29.62 -9.07
CA ASP A 63 -7.06 29.22 -9.85
C ASP A 63 -7.61 30.41 -10.63
N ARG A 64 -7.42 30.39 -11.96
CA ARG A 64 -8.06 31.32 -12.90
C ARG A 64 -8.52 30.59 -14.16
N GLN A 65 -9.79 30.18 -14.18
CA GLN A 65 -10.43 29.74 -15.41
C GLN A 65 -10.80 30.94 -16.29
N ILE A 66 -10.35 30.94 -17.54
CA ILE A 66 -10.77 31.88 -18.58
C ILE A 66 -11.78 31.16 -19.48
N CYS A 67 -12.98 31.73 -19.64
CA CYS A 67 -14.02 31.17 -20.50
C CYS A 67 -14.35 32.14 -21.65
N THR A 68 -14.37 31.66 -22.88
CA THR A 68 -14.88 32.39 -24.06
C THR A 68 -16.28 31.91 -24.42
N CYS A 69 -17.21 32.83 -24.74
CA CYS A 69 -18.56 32.47 -25.19
C CYS A 69 -18.48 31.72 -26.55
N PRO A 70 -19.29 30.67 -26.78
CA PRO A 70 -19.04 29.71 -27.87
C PRO A 70 -19.04 30.31 -29.29
N ASP A 71 -19.95 31.25 -29.55
CA ASP A 71 -20.23 31.75 -30.90
C ASP A 71 -19.80 33.22 -31.11
N GLY A 72 -18.78 33.65 -30.37
CA GLY A 72 -17.99 34.85 -30.67
C GLY A 72 -18.64 36.23 -30.48
N ASN A 73 -19.97 36.36 -30.31
CA ASN A 73 -20.60 37.70 -30.22
C ASN A 73 -21.86 37.86 -29.33
N THR A 74 -22.39 36.83 -28.67
CA THR A 74 -23.48 37.00 -27.67
C THR A 74 -23.35 36.03 -26.49
N CYS A 75 -23.67 36.51 -25.28
CA CYS A 75 -23.74 35.70 -24.06
C CYS A 75 -25.12 35.94 -23.38
N PRO A 76 -25.62 35.02 -22.53
CA PRO A 76 -27.00 35.09 -21.99
C PRO A 76 -27.31 36.33 -21.13
N SER A 77 -28.61 36.61 -20.91
CA SER A 77 -29.07 37.77 -20.12
C SER A 77 -28.53 37.77 -18.69
N GLY A 78 -27.91 38.88 -18.27
CA GLY A 78 -27.33 39.05 -16.93
C GLY A 78 -25.84 39.47 -16.92
N TRP A 79 -25.23 39.59 -18.10
CA TRP A 79 -23.82 39.93 -18.29
C TRP A 79 -23.70 41.37 -18.86
N ILE A 80 -22.69 42.12 -18.43
CA ILE A 80 -22.44 43.50 -18.91
C ILE A 80 -21.22 43.51 -19.82
N THR A 81 -21.36 44.06 -21.02
CA THR A 81 -20.30 44.19 -22.03
C THR A 81 -19.61 45.55 -21.94
N GLN A 82 -18.28 45.59 -22.01
CA GLN A 82 -17.52 46.84 -22.20
C GLN A 82 -16.31 46.63 -23.11
N GLY A 83 -16.48 46.93 -24.40
CA GLY A 83 -15.40 46.94 -25.39
C GLY A 83 -14.79 45.57 -25.74
N ASP A 84 -13.73 45.61 -26.55
CA ASP A 84 -13.06 44.40 -27.03
C ASP A 84 -12.19 43.74 -25.95
N LYS A 85 -12.74 42.65 -25.39
CA LYS A 85 -12.06 41.57 -24.65
C LYS A 85 -11.43 41.92 -23.30
N THR A 86 -12.14 41.59 -22.21
CA THR A 86 -11.71 40.71 -21.09
C THR A 86 -12.86 40.62 -20.06
N ILE A 87 -13.12 39.45 -19.47
CA ILE A 87 -14.05 39.31 -18.33
C ILE A 87 -13.34 38.59 -17.19
N THR A 88 -13.23 39.27 -16.04
CA THR A 88 -12.90 38.70 -14.73
C THR A 88 -14.09 38.91 -13.79
N ARG A 89 -14.39 37.93 -12.93
CA ARG A 89 -15.45 38.06 -11.91
C ARG A 89 -14.82 38.25 -10.53
N ASP A 90 -14.56 39.49 -10.14
CA ASP A 90 -14.28 39.84 -8.74
C ASP A 90 -15.59 39.96 -7.95
N ILE A 91 -15.58 39.45 -6.70
CA ILE A 91 -16.49 39.89 -5.64
C ILE A 91 -15.62 40.30 -4.45
N LEU A 92 -15.30 41.59 -4.38
CA LEU A 92 -14.71 42.21 -3.20
C LEU A 92 -15.80 42.79 -2.28
N SER A 93 -15.75 42.44 -0.99
CA SER A 93 -15.29 43.37 0.07
C SER A 93 -15.94 43.18 1.45
N ARG A 94 -15.20 43.65 2.47
CA ARG A 94 -15.58 43.91 3.89
C ARG A 94 -15.64 42.65 4.80
N GLY A 95 -14.85 42.50 5.86
CA GLY A 95 -13.78 43.33 6.42
C GLY A 95 -14.14 44.00 7.76
N ASN A 96 -13.65 43.44 8.86
CA ASN A 96 -13.07 44.13 10.03
C ASN A 96 -12.72 43.16 11.17
N ILE A 97 -11.58 43.38 11.82
CA ILE A 97 -11.23 42.78 13.11
C ILE A 97 -11.65 43.76 14.20
N VAL A 98 -12.50 43.33 15.14
CA VAL A 98 -12.74 44.04 16.42
C VAL A 98 -12.73 43.02 17.56
N ARG A 99 -11.87 43.22 18.55
CA ARG A 99 -11.95 42.53 19.84
C ARG A 99 -12.90 43.30 20.76
N GLN A 100 -14.03 42.71 21.15
CA GLN A 100 -14.56 42.85 22.51
C GLN A 100 -15.58 41.74 22.81
N ALA A 101 -15.94 41.59 24.09
CA ALA A 101 -16.65 40.44 24.63
C ALA A 101 -18.08 40.76 25.09
N VAL A 102 -18.80 39.70 25.48
CA VAL A 102 -20.00 39.64 26.37
C VAL A 102 -21.39 39.48 25.69
N SER A 103 -22.13 38.49 26.25
CA SER A 103 -23.59 38.24 26.31
C SER A 103 -24.46 37.96 25.06
N ASP A 104 -25.02 36.74 25.08
CA ASP A 104 -26.44 36.34 24.97
C ASP A 104 -27.42 36.95 23.94
N ASN A 105 -28.21 36.03 23.37
CA ASN A 105 -29.55 36.18 22.78
C ASN A 105 -29.75 37.17 21.63
N SER A 106 -29.86 36.65 20.40
CA SER A 106 -31.13 36.69 19.64
C SER A 106 -31.06 35.99 18.27
N GLU A 107 -32.24 35.67 17.77
CA GLU A 107 -32.63 34.90 16.59
C GLU A 107 -31.88 35.19 15.28
N VAL A 108 -31.66 34.14 14.47
CA VAL A 108 -31.23 34.26 13.06
C VAL A 108 -32.36 33.82 12.14
N VAL A 109 -32.82 34.76 11.30
CA VAL A 109 -33.78 34.50 10.21
C VAL A 109 -33.10 33.71 9.10
N VAL A 110 -33.73 32.61 8.65
CA VAL A 110 -33.23 31.77 7.55
C VAL A 110 -33.84 32.23 6.23
N ASP A 111 -33.00 32.72 5.32
CA ASP A 111 -33.38 32.99 3.93
C ASP A 111 -33.45 31.68 3.10
N GLN A 112 -34.39 31.59 2.17
CA GLN A 112 -34.78 30.33 1.50
C GLN A 112 -34.01 30.09 0.19
N ALA A 113 -32.88 29.38 0.27
CA ALA A 113 -32.31 28.67 -0.88
C ALA A 113 -32.97 27.28 -1.03
N ARG A 114 -33.33 26.91 -2.27
CA ARG A 114 -34.23 25.77 -2.57
C ARG A 114 -33.63 24.41 -2.22
N THR A 115 -34.31 23.65 -1.36
CA THR A 115 -34.10 22.20 -1.19
C THR A 115 -34.87 21.39 -2.24
N PRO A 116 -34.40 20.17 -2.61
CA PRO A 116 -35.19 19.22 -3.39
C PRO A 116 -36.43 18.79 -2.59
N ARG A 117 -37.60 18.78 -3.23
CA ARG A 117 -38.85 18.29 -2.62
C ARG A 117 -39.07 16.82 -3.00
N CYS A 118 -39.13 15.93 -2.02
CA CYS A 118 -39.86 14.67 -2.19
C CYS A 118 -41.36 14.99 -2.22
N ASN A 119 -42.00 14.80 -3.36
CA ASN A 119 -43.46 14.79 -3.44
C ASN A 119 -43.98 13.41 -3.00
N ILE A 120 -44.30 13.27 -1.71
CA ILE A 120 -45.09 12.14 -1.21
C ILE A 120 -46.45 12.69 -0.80
N ASN A 121 -47.50 12.24 -1.50
CA ASN A 121 -48.88 12.54 -1.13
C ASN A 121 -49.20 11.72 0.13
N ARG A 122 -49.42 12.39 1.26
CA ARG A 122 -49.68 11.71 2.54
C ARG A 122 -51.14 11.28 2.66
N SER A 123 -51.36 9.97 2.60
CA SER A 123 -52.23 9.27 3.53
C SER A 123 -51.42 8.10 4.11
N ASP A 124 -51.44 7.99 5.44
CA ASP A 124 -50.96 6.84 6.24
C ASP A 124 -49.43 6.66 6.43
N GLY A 125 -48.92 7.35 7.45
CA GLY A 125 -48.14 6.71 8.53
C GLY A 125 -46.66 6.34 8.35
N GLY A 126 -46.14 6.17 7.13
CA GLY A 126 -44.75 5.72 6.92
C GLY A 126 -43.67 6.76 7.26
N MET A 127 -42.68 6.38 8.08
CA MET A 127 -41.45 7.18 8.29
C MET A 127 -40.35 6.75 7.31
N CYS A 128 -39.91 7.67 6.45
CA CYS A 128 -38.56 7.63 5.89
C CYS A 128 -37.65 8.49 6.77
N GLU A 129 -36.62 7.91 7.37
CA GLU A 129 -35.64 8.67 8.14
C GLU A 129 -34.70 9.48 7.22
N LYS A 130 -34.16 10.57 7.76
CA LYS A 130 -33.45 11.58 6.97
C LYS A 130 -31.98 11.22 6.76
N ILE A 131 -31.52 11.27 5.51
CA ILE A 131 -30.08 11.41 5.21
C ILE A 131 -29.56 12.64 5.95
N ARG A 132 -28.55 12.47 6.81
CA ARG A 132 -27.91 13.56 7.54
C ARG A 132 -26.66 14.00 6.80
N LYS A 133 -26.66 15.26 6.35
CA LYS A 133 -25.46 15.93 5.86
C LYS A 133 -24.54 16.23 7.04
N VAL A 134 -23.33 15.71 7.02
CA VAL A 134 -22.28 15.99 8.01
C VAL A 134 -21.15 16.73 7.29
N ARG A 135 -20.69 17.83 7.89
CA ARG A 135 -19.56 18.62 7.39
C ARG A 135 -18.42 18.52 8.40
N ASP A 136 -17.24 18.16 7.93
CA ASP A 136 -16.02 18.17 8.72
C ASP A 136 -15.60 19.63 9.02
N PRO A 137 -15.45 20.03 10.31
CA PRO A 137 -15.04 21.40 10.67
C PRO A 137 -13.60 21.78 10.26
N GLN A 138 -12.73 20.82 9.98
CA GLN A 138 -11.33 21.05 9.62
C GLN A 138 -11.09 20.96 8.12
N THR A 139 -11.71 19.99 7.43
CA THR A 139 -11.46 19.73 6.01
C THR A 139 -12.52 20.31 5.06
N TRP A 140 -13.67 20.76 5.58
CA TRP A 140 -14.83 21.25 4.82
C TRP A 140 -15.46 20.24 3.85
N LEU A 141 -15.02 18.98 3.85
CA LEU A 141 -15.65 17.88 3.12
C LEU A 141 -17.09 17.68 3.61
N GLU A 142 -17.98 17.42 2.66
CA GLU A 142 -19.41 17.20 2.90
C GLU A 142 -19.75 15.74 2.61
N THR A 143 -19.99 14.96 3.66
CA THR A 143 -20.31 13.53 3.54
C THR A 143 -21.80 13.29 3.81
N TYR A 144 -22.43 12.50 2.95
CA TYR A 144 -23.79 12.02 3.15
C TYR A 144 -23.74 10.63 3.77
N VAL A 145 -24.14 10.51 5.03
CA VAL A 145 -24.16 9.22 5.73
C VAL A 145 -25.54 8.58 5.52
N ASN A 146 -25.56 7.38 4.94
CA ASN A 146 -26.77 6.57 4.81
C ASN A 146 -26.88 5.60 5.99
N THR A 147 -28.02 5.58 6.68
CA THR A 147 -28.27 4.69 7.81
C THR A 147 -29.32 3.65 7.42
N ASN A 148 -28.82 2.48 7.02
CA ASN A 148 -29.54 1.23 6.74
C ASN A 148 -30.30 1.09 5.40
N LEU A 149 -30.41 -0.18 5.00
CA LEU A 149 -30.97 -0.71 3.76
C LEU A 149 -32.49 -0.49 3.65
N CYS A 150 -33.00 -0.43 2.41
CA CYS A 150 -34.43 -0.50 2.12
C CYS A 150 -34.75 -1.76 1.31
N GLU A 151 -35.64 -2.62 1.83
CA GLU A 151 -36.31 -3.67 1.06
C GLU A 151 -37.61 -3.10 0.47
N CYS A 152 -37.89 -3.33 -0.82
CA CYS A 152 -39.19 -2.97 -1.40
C CYS A 152 -40.26 -3.99 -0.93
N PRO A 153 -41.41 -3.55 -0.38
CA PRO A 153 -42.48 -4.47 0.04
C PRO A 153 -43.03 -5.32 -1.10
N THR A 154 -43.41 -6.56 -0.80
CA THR A 154 -43.98 -7.49 -1.77
C THR A 154 -45.29 -6.95 -2.38
N GLY A 155 -45.27 -6.78 -3.71
CA GLY A 155 -46.43 -6.31 -4.50
C GLY A 155 -46.22 -5.01 -5.29
N TYR A 156 -45.03 -4.39 -5.25
CA TYR A 156 -44.74 -3.13 -5.95
C TYR A 156 -43.47 -3.20 -6.81
N ASP A 157 -43.55 -2.70 -8.04
CA ASP A 157 -42.38 -2.43 -8.89
C ASP A 157 -41.78 -1.06 -8.55
N CYS A 158 -40.60 -1.08 -7.92
CA CYS A 158 -39.80 0.10 -7.63
C CYS A 158 -39.05 0.55 -8.90
N ILE A 159 -39.63 1.47 -9.69
CA ILE A 159 -38.97 2.02 -10.89
C ILE A 159 -37.71 2.80 -10.49
N GLN A 160 -36.54 2.21 -10.73
CA GLN A 160 -35.29 2.98 -10.74
C GLN A 160 -35.26 3.89 -11.97
N GLU A 161 -35.29 5.21 -11.77
CA GLU A 161 -34.88 6.14 -12.83
C GLU A 161 -33.40 5.90 -13.13
N SER A 162 -33.13 5.19 -14.23
CA SER A 162 -31.78 4.96 -14.73
C SER A 162 -31.17 6.24 -15.31
N ARG A 163 -30.79 7.18 -14.46
CA ARG A 163 -29.85 8.22 -14.85
C ARG A 163 -28.46 7.60 -14.93
N LEU A 164 -27.86 7.72 -16.11
CA LEU A 164 -26.47 7.38 -16.38
C LEU A 164 -25.54 8.21 -15.50
N ASN A 165 -25.25 7.67 -14.33
CA ASN A 165 -23.96 7.73 -13.65
C ASN A 165 -23.94 6.51 -12.74
N LYS A 166 -23.25 5.44 -13.19
CA LYS A 166 -22.77 4.42 -12.25
C LYS A 166 -21.74 5.14 -11.38
N GLU A 167 -22.18 5.63 -10.23
CA GLU A 167 -21.26 5.81 -9.10
C GLU A 167 -20.76 4.41 -8.78
N VAL A 168 -19.58 4.09 -9.33
CA VAL A 168 -18.81 2.93 -8.90
C VAL A 168 -18.41 3.26 -7.47
N PHE A 169 -19.15 2.70 -6.52
CA PHE A 169 -18.70 2.60 -5.15
C PHE A 169 -17.46 1.69 -5.20
N TYR A 170 -16.29 2.30 -5.34
CA TYR A 170 -15.04 1.66 -4.99
C TYR A 170 -15.16 1.25 -3.52
N GLY A 171 -14.73 0.02 -3.21
CA GLY A 171 -14.67 -0.47 -1.84
C GLY A 171 -13.78 0.43 -0.98
N ALA A 172 -13.73 0.15 0.32
CA ALA A 172 -12.67 0.74 1.13
C ALA A 172 -11.32 0.30 0.53
N LEU A 173 -10.35 1.23 0.43
CA LEU A 173 -8.98 0.84 0.09
C LEU A 173 -8.42 0.11 1.32
N ASP A 174 -8.52 -1.21 1.33
CA ASP A 174 -8.10 -2.09 2.41
C ASP A 174 -7.61 -3.45 1.85
N ASN A 175 -7.35 -4.42 2.72
CA ASN A 175 -6.85 -5.74 2.31
C ASN A 175 -7.95 -6.71 1.78
N ARG A 176 -9.17 -6.22 1.55
CA ARG A 176 -10.32 -6.96 1.04
C ARG A 176 -10.56 -6.52 -0.40
N GLY A 177 -10.91 -7.46 -1.27
CA GLY A 177 -11.19 -7.12 -2.66
C GLY A 177 -11.75 -8.29 -3.46
N THR A 178 -12.03 -8.04 -4.74
CA THR A 178 -12.60 -9.04 -5.66
C THR A 178 -11.58 -9.64 -6.62
N GLU A 179 -10.38 -9.07 -6.73
CA GLU A 179 -9.30 -9.57 -7.59
C GLU A 179 -7.93 -9.43 -6.94
N PHE A 180 -7.19 -10.54 -6.89
CA PHE A 180 -5.80 -10.62 -6.42
C PHE A 180 -4.94 -11.33 -7.47
N ILE A 181 -3.69 -10.90 -7.62
CA ILE A 181 -2.67 -11.62 -8.39
C ILE A 181 -1.45 -11.82 -7.49
N ILE A 182 -1.16 -13.08 -7.15
CA ILE A 182 -0.13 -13.44 -6.17
C ILE A 182 0.91 -14.40 -6.76
N THR A 183 1.99 -14.67 -6.02
CA THR A 183 3.01 -15.66 -6.38
C THR A 183 3.73 -16.19 -5.12
N PHE A 184 4.67 -17.11 -5.28
CA PHE A 184 5.47 -17.65 -4.18
C PHE A 184 6.96 -17.54 -4.52
N MET A 185 7.73 -16.80 -3.72
CA MET A 185 9.18 -16.67 -3.91
C MET A 185 9.91 -18.01 -3.74
N ASP A 186 11.16 -18.10 -4.19
CA ASP A 186 11.98 -19.29 -3.97
C ASP A 186 12.14 -19.60 -2.46
N ASN A 187 11.56 -20.72 -2.05
CA ASN A 187 11.76 -21.36 -0.75
C ASN A 187 12.21 -22.84 -0.90
N LYS A 188 12.71 -23.23 -2.08
CA LYS A 188 13.06 -24.64 -2.31
C LYS A 188 14.39 -24.95 -1.64
N ILE A 189 14.44 -25.87 -0.67
CA ILE A 189 15.68 -26.19 0.06
C ILE A 189 16.13 -27.63 -0.14
N LEU A 190 15.19 -28.58 -0.20
CA LEU A 190 15.48 -29.99 -0.45
C LEU A 190 14.88 -30.44 -1.79
N GLU A 191 15.70 -31.02 -2.67
CA GLU A 191 15.26 -31.41 -4.02
C GLU A 191 14.11 -32.45 -4.01
N ASN A 192 14.00 -33.25 -2.94
CA ASN A 192 13.09 -34.40 -2.84
C ASN A 192 12.08 -34.31 -1.68
N ARG A 193 11.85 -33.13 -1.08
CA ARG A 193 10.90 -32.93 0.03
C ARG A 193 10.10 -31.62 -0.06
N ASP A 194 9.94 -31.12 -1.27
CA ASP A 194 9.19 -29.91 -1.61
C ASP A 194 7.72 -30.04 -1.12
N ILE A 195 7.28 -29.17 -0.20
CA ILE A 195 5.88 -29.10 0.26
C ILE A 195 5.14 -28.08 -0.62
N GLN A 196 3.88 -28.36 -0.96
CA GLN A 196 3.04 -27.42 -1.72
C GLN A 196 2.84 -26.10 -0.97
N PRO A 197 3.09 -24.92 -1.58
CA PRO A 197 2.61 -23.65 -1.01
C PRO A 197 1.08 -23.63 -0.95
N GLU A 198 0.53 -22.85 -0.02
CA GLU A 198 -0.89 -22.84 0.30
C GLU A 198 -1.47 -21.42 0.20
N ILE A 199 -2.67 -21.31 -0.38
CA ILE A 199 -3.47 -20.08 -0.40
C ILE A 199 -4.65 -20.29 0.54
N PHE A 200 -4.86 -19.36 1.47
CA PHE A 200 -6.00 -19.35 2.37
C PHE A 200 -6.92 -18.19 2.02
N ILE A 201 -8.22 -18.48 1.82
CA ILE A 201 -9.21 -17.52 1.35
C ILE A 201 -10.43 -17.54 2.28
N THR A 202 -10.83 -16.37 2.75
CA THR A 202 -12.00 -16.18 3.64
C THR A 202 -12.75 -14.90 3.27
N THR A 203 -13.89 -14.65 3.91
CA THR A 203 -14.70 -13.45 3.70
C THR A 203 -15.47 -13.09 4.97
N ALA A 204 -15.74 -11.80 5.17
CA ALA A 204 -16.64 -11.33 6.23
C ALA A 204 -18.13 -11.39 5.82
N LYS A 205 -18.42 -11.63 4.52
CA LYS A 205 -19.79 -11.58 3.98
C LYS A 205 -20.62 -12.77 4.48
N SER A 206 -21.85 -12.49 4.90
CA SER A 206 -22.81 -13.47 5.43
C SER A 206 -23.58 -14.25 4.37
N HIS A 207 -23.42 -13.90 3.09
CA HIS A 207 -23.92 -14.66 1.95
C HIS A 207 -22.79 -15.50 1.33
N LEU A 208 -23.13 -16.34 0.35
CA LEU A 208 -22.15 -17.14 -0.39
C LEU A 208 -21.43 -16.27 -1.42
N VAL A 209 -20.11 -16.14 -1.27
CA VAL A 209 -19.20 -15.51 -2.23
C VAL A 209 -18.57 -16.61 -3.07
N HIS A 210 -18.68 -16.51 -4.39
CA HIS A 210 -18.11 -17.45 -5.36
C HIS A 210 -16.69 -17.03 -5.70
N VAL A 211 -15.75 -17.96 -5.63
CA VAL A 211 -14.33 -17.71 -5.86
C VAL A 211 -13.80 -18.66 -6.92
N THR A 212 -12.91 -18.16 -7.77
CA THR A 212 -12.12 -18.92 -8.74
C THR A 212 -10.64 -18.65 -8.56
N VAL A 213 -9.82 -19.70 -8.48
CA VAL A 213 -8.36 -19.64 -8.40
C VAL A 213 -7.78 -20.29 -9.64
N THR A 214 -7.04 -19.52 -10.44
CA THR A 214 -6.48 -19.95 -11.72
C THR A 214 -5.07 -19.39 -11.94
N SER A 215 -4.34 -19.88 -12.94
CA SER A 215 -3.06 -19.27 -13.36
C SER A 215 -2.99 -19.05 -14.87
N PRO A 216 -3.66 -18.00 -15.40
CA PRO A 216 -3.79 -17.80 -16.84
C PRO A 216 -2.46 -17.61 -17.58
N GLY A 217 -1.40 -17.20 -16.88
CA GLY A 217 -0.05 -17.05 -17.44
C GLY A 217 0.70 -18.36 -17.71
N VAL A 218 0.31 -19.48 -17.07
CA VAL A 218 1.02 -20.77 -17.16
C VAL A 218 0.42 -21.66 -18.25
N GLN A 219 1.24 -22.02 -19.23
CA GLN A 219 0.85 -22.96 -20.29
C GLN A 219 0.57 -24.35 -19.71
N ASN A 220 -0.54 -24.97 -20.14
CA ASN A 220 -1.02 -26.26 -19.64
C ASN A 220 -1.22 -26.29 -18.10
N SER A 221 -1.62 -25.15 -17.52
CA SER A 221 -1.93 -25.08 -16.09
C SER A 221 -2.94 -26.15 -15.66
N HIS A 222 -2.66 -26.77 -14.51
CA HIS A 222 -3.59 -27.62 -13.76
C HIS A 222 -4.22 -26.91 -12.56
N LEU A 223 -3.89 -25.63 -12.31
CA LEU A 223 -4.48 -24.84 -11.23
C LEU A 223 -5.76 -24.18 -11.75
N HIS A 224 -6.90 -24.79 -11.43
CA HIS A 224 -8.22 -24.28 -11.72
C HIS A 224 -9.22 -24.80 -10.66
N ASP A 225 -9.31 -24.08 -9.55
CA ASP A 225 -10.26 -24.35 -8.46
C ASP A 225 -11.43 -23.36 -8.51
N SER A 226 -12.63 -23.84 -8.20
CA SER A 226 -13.80 -22.99 -7.97
C SER A 226 -14.65 -23.53 -6.84
N PHE A 227 -15.13 -22.63 -5.98
CA PHE A 227 -15.86 -22.94 -4.75
C PHE A 227 -16.63 -21.71 -4.26
N SER A 228 -17.51 -21.91 -3.26
CA SER A 228 -18.13 -20.80 -2.53
C SER A 228 -17.65 -20.79 -1.07
N ILE A 229 -17.52 -19.60 -0.49
CA ILE A 229 -17.25 -19.37 0.94
C ILE A 229 -18.25 -18.39 1.52
N THR A 230 -18.33 -18.33 2.85
CA THR A 230 -19.08 -17.33 3.62
C THR A 230 -18.39 -17.12 4.97
N ASN A 231 -18.85 -16.16 5.76
CA ASN A 231 -18.29 -15.82 7.07
C ASN A 231 -18.15 -17.06 7.98
N GLY A 232 -17.03 -17.16 8.70
CA GLY A 232 -16.67 -18.31 9.54
C GLY A 232 -16.10 -19.51 8.78
N HIS A 233 -15.96 -19.44 7.46
CA HIS A 233 -15.31 -20.46 6.65
C HIS A 233 -14.03 -19.95 5.97
N VAL A 234 -13.05 -20.84 5.87
CA VAL A 234 -11.81 -20.66 5.12
C VAL A 234 -11.69 -21.79 4.11
N LYS A 235 -11.38 -21.42 2.86
CA LYS A 235 -10.92 -22.38 1.86
C LYS A 235 -9.40 -22.33 1.79
N ARG A 236 -8.78 -23.49 2.02
CA ARG A 236 -7.39 -23.74 1.61
C ARG A 236 -7.36 -24.24 0.17
N VAL A 237 -6.46 -23.70 -0.63
CA VAL A 237 -6.06 -24.17 -1.96
C VAL A 237 -4.57 -24.51 -1.92
N ALA A 238 -4.24 -25.78 -2.15
CA ALA A 238 -2.85 -26.22 -2.25
C ALA A 238 -2.36 -26.00 -3.69
N VAL A 239 -1.19 -25.39 -3.84
CA VAL A 239 -0.62 -25.00 -5.13
C VAL A 239 0.58 -25.89 -5.43
N ASP A 240 0.73 -26.33 -6.68
CA ASP A 240 1.87 -27.16 -7.07
C ASP A 240 3.22 -26.43 -6.89
N THR A 241 4.29 -27.13 -6.51
CA THR A 241 5.57 -26.45 -6.22
C THR A 241 6.23 -25.84 -7.46
N SER A 242 5.80 -26.20 -8.67
CA SER A 242 6.22 -25.53 -9.92
C SER A 242 5.79 -24.05 -10.01
N TYR A 243 4.84 -23.59 -9.19
CA TYR A 243 4.48 -22.18 -9.09
C TYR A 243 5.45 -21.34 -8.25
N ARG A 244 6.36 -21.97 -7.50
CA ARG A 244 7.46 -21.22 -6.87
C ARG A 244 8.33 -20.58 -7.94
N LEU A 245 8.67 -19.32 -7.72
CA LEU A 245 9.76 -18.66 -8.41
C LEU A 245 11.08 -19.36 -8.06
N ASN A 246 12.10 -19.18 -8.89
CA ASN A 246 13.37 -19.89 -8.76
C ASN A 246 14.52 -19.05 -9.30
N GLN A 247 15.33 -18.53 -8.38
CA GLN A 247 16.49 -17.68 -8.68
C GLN A 247 16.10 -16.37 -9.39
N THR A 248 17.09 -15.68 -9.94
CA THR A 248 16.87 -14.48 -10.76
C THR A 248 16.22 -14.86 -12.10
N GLU A 249 14.91 -15.05 -12.12
CA GLU A 249 14.11 -15.43 -13.30
C GLU A 249 12.99 -14.44 -13.63
N PHE A 250 12.64 -14.39 -14.92
CA PHE A 250 11.35 -13.88 -15.39
C PHE A 250 10.47 -15.08 -15.73
N SER A 251 9.24 -15.12 -15.23
CA SER A 251 8.29 -16.21 -15.44
C SER A 251 6.86 -15.68 -15.55
N LYS A 252 5.88 -16.58 -15.76
CA LYS A 252 4.45 -16.25 -15.83
C LYS A 252 3.66 -16.98 -14.73
N LYS A 253 4.24 -17.04 -13.52
CA LYS A 253 3.74 -17.81 -12.38
C LYS A 253 2.77 -17.02 -11.49
N GLY A 254 2.20 -15.92 -11.99
CA GLY A 254 1.14 -15.17 -11.32
C GLY A 254 -0.15 -16.02 -11.23
N ILE A 255 -0.67 -16.15 -10.02
CA ILE A 255 -1.92 -16.85 -9.70
C ILE A 255 -3.01 -15.80 -9.53
N LEU A 256 -4.07 -15.92 -10.33
CA LEU A 256 -5.26 -15.07 -10.31
C LEU A 256 -6.30 -15.66 -9.37
N ILE A 257 -6.74 -14.86 -8.40
CA ILE A 257 -7.86 -15.17 -7.52
C ILE A 257 -8.93 -14.11 -7.79
N GLN A 258 -10.12 -14.54 -8.17
CA GLN A 258 -11.26 -13.66 -8.46
C GLN A 258 -12.48 -14.11 -7.67
N ALA A 259 -13.29 -13.14 -7.23
CA ALA A 259 -14.54 -13.35 -6.51
C ALA A 259 -15.64 -12.38 -6.96
N ASP A 260 -16.90 -12.70 -6.67
CA ASP A 260 -18.07 -11.86 -6.96
C ASP A 260 -18.40 -10.83 -5.85
N ASP A 261 -17.82 -10.98 -4.65
CA ASP A 261 -17.78 -9.99 -3.57
C ASP A 261 -16.44 -10.11 -2.81
N GLU A 262 -16.17 -9.19 -1.89
CA GLU A 262 -14.89 -9.03 -1.20
C GLU A 262 -14.46 -10.28 -0.38
N ILE A 263 -13.23 -10.71 -0.64
CA ILE A 263 -12.52 -11.78 0.09
C ILE A 263 -11.22 -11.23 0.70
N VAL A 264 -10.68 -11.95 1.67
CA VAL A 264 -9.32 -11.78 2.19
C VAL A 264 -8.49 -13.01 1.81
N VAL A 265 -7.24 -12.77 1.40
CA VAL A 265 -6.32 -13.80 0.91
C VAL A 265 -5.01 -13.76 1.71
N TYR A 266 -4.52 -14.92 2.11
CA TYR A 266 -3.18 -15.10 2.68
C TYR A 266 -2.41 -16.14 1.85
N GLY A 267 -1.12 -15.89 1.61
CA GLY A 267 -0.20 -16.84 0.98
C GLY A 267 0.78 -17.40 2.00
N VAL A 268 0.94 -18.72 2.05
CA VAL A 268 1.89 -19.42 2.94
C VAL A 268 2.87 -20.23 2.10
N ASN A 269 4.16 -19.92 2.21
CA ASN A 269 5.19 -20.50 1.35
C ASN A 269 6.02 -21.55 2.08
N ARG A 270 5.60 -22.82 2.00
CA ARG A 270 6.04 -23.87 2.93
C ARG A 270 6.98 -24.94 2.39
N GLU A 271 8.00 -25.31 3.15
CA GLU A 271 8.89 -26.47 2.99
C GLU A 271 9.22 -27.06 4.38
N VAL A 272 9.83 -28.24 4.45
CA VAL A 272 10.13 -28.91 5.73
C VAL A 272 11.15 -28.09 6.54
N TYR A 273 10.71 -27.48 7.65
CA TYR A 273 11.49 -26.49 8.41
C TYR A 273 11.79 -25.20 7.62
N SER A 274 10.89 -24.77 6.75
CA SER A 274 10.99 -23.47 6.06
C SER A 274 9.59 -22.97 5.69
N ASP A 275 8.94 -22.19 6.55
CA ASP A 275 7.60 -21.64 6.36
C ASP A 275 7.60 -20.16 6.75
N ASP A 276 6.93 -19.33 5.96
CA ASP A 276 6.46 -18.01 6.41
C ASP A 276 5.27 -17.61 5.52
N GLY A 277 4.47 -16.66 5.98
CA GLY A 277 3.22 -16.28 5.33
C GLY A 277 3.02 -14.78 5.23
N TYR A 278 2.27 -14.34 4.22
CA TYR A 278 1.97 -12.94 3.98
C TYR A 278 0.47 -12.69 3.79
N LEU A 279 0.02 -11.51 4.19
CA LEU A 279 -1.29 -10.97 3.81
C LEU A 279 -1.22 -10.51 2.35
N ALA A 280 -2.03 -11.11 1.47
CA ALA A 280 -2.06 -10.69 0.07
C ALA A 280 -2.91 -9.43 -0.10
N LEU A 281 -2.48 -8.55 -1.01
CA LEU A 281 -3.16 -7.29 -1.31
C LEU A 281 -3.97 -7.40 -2.62
N PRO A 282 -5.21 -6.89 -2.66
CA PRO A 282 -6.00 -6.87 -3.89
C PRO A 282 -5.43 -5.88 -4.92
N THR A 283 -5.78 -6.07 -6.20
CA THR A 283 -5.17 -5.34 -7.32
C THR A 283 -5.44 -3.83 -7.37
N ASP A 284 -6.44 -3.35 -6.63
CA ASP A 284 -6.91 -1.96 -6.55
C ASP A 284 -6.21 -1.11 -5.48
N VAL A 285 -5.51 -1.73 -4.54
CA VAL A 285 -4.68 -1.04 -3.51
C VAL A 285 -3.16 -1.13 -3.78
N LEU A 286 -2.76 -1.80 -4.86
CA LEU A 286 -1.36 -1.84 -5.30
C LEU A 286 -0.90 -0.46 -5.80
N GLY A 287 0.36 -0.13 -5.53
CA GLY A 287 0.98 1.12 -5.94
C GLY A 287 2.06 0.95 -7.00
N THR A 288 2.77 2.04 -7.28
CA THR A 288 3.81 2.12 -8.32
C THR A 288 5.23 2.25 -7.77
N GLU A 289 5.38 2.48 -6.46
CA GLU A 289 6.66 2.75 -5.80
C GLU A 289 6.83 1.92 -4.52
N TYR A 290 7.95 1.21 -4.42
CA TYR A 290 8.29 0.32 -3.30
C TYR A 290 9.78 0.39 -2.97
N TYR A 291 10.11 0.09 -1.71
CA TYR A 291 11.46 -0.26 -1.28
C TYR A 291 11.48 -1.64 -0.64
N THR A 292 12.41 -2.49 -1.07
CA THR A 292 12.52 -3.88 -0.59
C THR A 292 13.06 -3.98 0.83
N MET A 293 12.83 -5.13 1.47
CA MET A 293 13.36 -5.45 2.79
C MET A 293 13.69 -6.94 2.92
N SER A 294 14.84 -7.23 3.50
CA SER A 294 15.35 -8.58 3.80
C SER A 294 16.09 -8.56 5.13
N TYR A 295 16.29 -9.73 5.74
CA TYR A 295 17.25 -9.89 6.82
C TYR A 295 18.65 -10.17 6.26
N SER A 296 19.66 -9.43 6.76
CA SER A 296 21.06 -9.58 6.33
C SER A 296 22.04 -9.67 7.52
N PRO A 297 23.06 -10.57 7.47
CA PRO A 297 23.39 -11.48 6.36
C PRO A 297 22.38 -12.63 6.20
N SER A 298 22.04 -12.97 4.95
CA SER A 298 21.18 -14.12 4.64
C SER A 298 21.93 -15.45 4.80
N TYR A 299 21.21 -16.55 5.05
CA TYR A 299 21.81 -17.88 5.07
C TYR A 299 21.98 -18.45 3.65
N TYR A 300 21.03 -18.17 2.76
CA TYR A 300 21.15 -18.47 1.32
C TYR A 300 21.13 -17.19 0.49
N TYR A 301 19.95 -16.59 0.29
CA TYR A 301 19.78 -15.37 -0.52
C TYR A 301 18.80 -14.41 0.16
N CYS A 302 19.06 -13.11 0.04
CA CYS A 302 18.01 -12.10 0.09
C CYS A 302 17.24 -12.19 -1.23
N VAL A 303 15.92 -12.09 -1.20
CA VAL A 303 15.07 -12.29 -2.38
C VAL A 303 13.92 -11.29 -2.39
N PHE A 304 13.51 -10.87 -3.57
CA PHE A 304 12.25 -10.15 -3.78
C PHE A 304 11.69 -10.46 -5.16
N ALA A 305 10.36 -10.34 -5.31
CA ALA A 305 9.65 -10.61 -6.54
C ALA A 305 8.65 -9.50 -6.87
N VAL A 306 8.57 -9.12 -8.14
CA VAL A 306 7.62 -8.15 -8.68
C VAL A 306 6.57 -8.86 -9.55
N ILE A 307 5.31 -8.50 -9.38
CA ILE A 307 4.13 -9.12 -9.99
C ILE A 307 3.44 -8.11 -10.90
N GLY A 308 3.36 -8.42 -12.20
CA GLY A 308 2.61 -7.63 -13.17
C GLY A 308 1.12 -7.89 -13.08
N VAL A 309 0.32 -6.87 -12.73
CA VAL A 309 -1.15 -6.96 -12.67
C VAL A 309 -1.86 -6.36 -13.88
N GLN A 310 -1.11 -5.67 -14.75
CA GLN A 310 -1.57 -5.12 -16.02
C GLN A 310 -0.54 -5.43 -17.12
N ASP A 311 -0.99 -5.43 -18.38
CA ASP A 311 -0.10 -5.66 -19.53
C ASP A 311 0.81 -4.46 -19.81
N GLN A 312 2.00 -4.72 -20.34
CA GLN A 312 2.98 -3.69 -20.71
C GLN A 312 3.29 -2.71 -19.57
N THR A 313 3.50 -3.21 -18.35
CA THR A 313 3.95 -2.45 -17.19
C THR A 313 5.47 -2.33 -17.21
N HIS A 314 6.00 -1.11 -17.26
CA HIS A 314 7.43 -0.83 -17.23
C HIS A 314 7.89 -0.66 -15.79
N VAL A 315 8.84 -1.49 -15.36
CA VAL A 315 9.39 -1.47 -14.01
C VAL A 315 10.89 -1.19 -14.06
N ALA A 316 11.32 -0.17 -13.33
CA ALA A 316 12.70 0.21 -13.13
C ALA A 316 13.10 -0.12 -11.68
N ILE A 317 14.16 -0.91 -11.51
CA ILE A 317 14.62 -1.43 -10.23
C ILE A 317 16.05 -0.97 -9.98
N GLN A 318 16.26 -0.07 -9.02
CA GLN A 318 17.60 0.32 -8.58
C GLN A 318 18.11 -0.66 -7.51
N LEU A 319 19.26 -1.28 -7.74
CA LEU A 319 19.92 -2.08 -6.71
C LEU A 319 20.39 -1.19 -5.54
N PRO A 320 20.30 -1.64 -4.28
CA PRO A 320 20.59 -0.81 -3.11
C PRO A 320 22.07 -0.40 -3.05
N ASN A 321 22.38 0.61 -2.24
CA ASN A 321 23.76 1.07 -2.00
C ASN A 321 24.58 0.12 -1.08
N THR A 322 24.27 -1.17 -1.09
CA THR A 322 24.92 -2.21 -0.28
C THR A 322 26.32 -2.54 -0.82
N PRO A 323 27.36 -2.63 0.02
CA PRO A 323 28.67 -3.14 -0.40
C PRO A 323 28.57 -4.55 -1.01
N HIS A 324 29.29 -4.77 -2.10
CA HIS A 324 29.39 -6.05 -2.81
C HIS A 324 28.09 -6.63 -3.40
N VAL A 325 26.94 -5.93 -3.34
CA VAL A 325 25.73 -6.38 -4.03
C VAL A 325 26.01 -6.56 -5.53
N ASN A 326 25.71 -7.75 -6.02
CA ASN A 326 25.86 -8.15 -7.40
C ASN A 326 24.70 -9.09 -7.76
N VAL A 327 24.12 -8.86 -8.94
CA VAL A 327 22.96 -9.60 -9.46
C VAL A 327 23.19 -9.81 -10.95
N THR A 328 23.13 -11.05 -11.42
CA THR A 328 23.25 -11.35 -12.85
C THR A 328 21.88 -11.58 -13.46
N TYR A 329 21.52 -10.80 -14.48
CA TYR A 329 20.28 -10.93 -15.23
C TYR A 329 20.55 -10.82 -16.73
N LYS A 330 20.00 -11.73 -17.55
CA LYS A 330 20.22 -11.82 -19.01
C LYS A 330 21.70 -11.75 -19.42
N GLY A 331 22.59 -12.31 -18.61
CA GLY A 331 24.04 -12.32 -18.85
C GLY A 331 24.78 -11.02 -18.51
N HIS A 332 24.08 -9.99 -18.02
CA HIS A 332 24.69 -8.76 -17.51
C HIS A 332 24.75 -8.79 -15.98
N MET A 333 25.89 -8.37 -15.41
CA MET A 333 26.05 -8.25 -13.96
C MET A 333 25.81 -6.81 -13.53
N TYR A 334 24.75 -6.61 -12.74
CA TYR A 334 24.38 -5.35 -12.11
C TYR A 334 24.95 -5.30 -10.69
N THR A 335 25.30 -4.10 -10.24
CA THR A 335 25.88 -3.80 -8.92
C THR A 335 25.19 -2.58 -8.30
N LYS A 336 25.60 -2.19 -7.08
CA LYS A 336 24.95 -1.12 -6.30
C LYS A 336 24.60 0.15 -7.11
N ASN A 337 23.42 0.69 -6.86
CA ASN A 337 22.84 1.88 -7.49
C ASN A 337 22.60 1.78 -9.01
N GLN A 338 22.91 0.65 -9.66
CA GLN A 338 22.57 0.42 -11.07
C GLN A 338 21.10 0.00 -11.23
N TRP A 339 20.53 0.36 -12.39
CA TRP A 339 19.13 0.11 -12.72
C TRP A 339 18.97 -1.14 -13.58
N ILE A 340 18.03 -2.00 -13.20
CA ILE A 340 17.51 -3.12 -13.99
C ILE A 340 16.11 -2.72 -14.46
N ASN A 341 15.90 -2.72 -15.79
CA ASN A 341 14.60 -2.41 -16.37
C ASN A 341 13.96 -3.69 -16.92
N VAL A 342 12.69 -3.93 -16.57
CA VAL A 342 11.88 -5.03 -17.07
C VAL A 342 10.51 -4.53 -17.51
N THR A 343 9.92 -5.17 -18.52
CA THR A 343 8.50 -5.01 -18.87
C THR A 343 7.78 -6.26 -18.40
N LEU A 344 6.75 -6.09 -17.57
CA LEU A 344 5.88 -7.15 -17.09
C LEU A 344 4.54 -7.08 -17.85
N ASP A 345 4.06 -8.22 -18.33
CA ASP A 345 2.66 -8.35 -18.72
C ASP A 345 1.83 -8.86 -17.53
N ARG A 346 0.50 -8.86 -17.64
CA ARG A 346 -0.38 -9.41 -16.59
C ARG A 346 -0.02 -10.89 -16.33
N PHE A 347 0.02 -11.26 -15.05
CA PHE A 347 0.49 -12.56 -14.54
C PHE A 347 1.99 -12.86 -14.74
N SER A 348 2.78 -11.92 -15.28
CA SER A 348 4.23 -12.05 -15.31
C SER A 348 4.83 -11.76 -13.94
N THR A 349 5.89 -12.49 -13.60
CA THR A 349 6.58 -12.43 -12.32
C THR A 349 8.08 -12.29 -12.58
N PHE A 350 8.75 -11.43 -11.82
CA PHE A 350 10.20 -11.23 -11.91
C PHE A 350 10.84 -11.27 -10.53
N GLU A 351 11.67 -12.28 -10.28
CA GLU A 351 12.40 -12.49 -9.04
C GLU A 351 13.87 -12.06 -9.16
N LEU A 352 14.43 -11.49 -8.10
CA LEU A 352 15.83 -11.11 -8.00
C LEU A 352 16.46 -11.66 -6.72
N HIS A 353 17.58 -12.37 -6.88
CA HIS A 353 18.35 -12.97 -5.78
C HIS A 353 19.73 -12.35 -5.63
N ALA A 354 20.18 -12.18 -4.38
CA ALA A 354 21.58 -11.92 -4.07
C ALA A 354 21.96 -12.53 -2.70
N VAL A 355 23.22 -12.91 -2.52
CA VAL A 355 23.74 -13.26 -1.18
C VAL A 355 23.93 -12.00 -0.31
N PRO A 356 24.45 -10.86 -0.84
CA PRO A 356 24.43 -9.58 -0.14
C PRO A 356 23.01 -9.05 0.11
N ASP A 357 22.92 -8.02 0.95
CA ASP A 357 21.65 -7.39 1.32
C ASP A 357 20.95 -6.72 0.12
N LEU A 358 19.71 -7.14 -0.16
CA LEU A 358 18.83 -6.53 -1.14
C LEU A 358 17.88 -5.49 -0.54
N SER A 359 17.88 -5.26 0.78
CA SER A 359 17.05 -4.24 1.42
C SER A 359 17.35 -2.84 0.87
N GLY A 360 16.30 -2.06 0.62
CA GLY A 360 16.43 -0.71 0.05
C GLY A 360 16.58 -0.66 -1.46
N ALA A 361 16.36 -1.76 -2.20
CA ALA A 361 16.21 -1.70 -3.65
C ALA A 361 14.96 -0.88 -3.97
N HIS A 362 15.10 0.13 -4.83
CA HIS A 362 14.01 1.05 -5.19
C HIS A 362 13.32 0.53 -6.44
N ILE A 363 12.01 0.27 -6.34
CA ILE A 363 11.20 -0.25 -7.44
C ILE A 363 10.20 0.84 -7.82
N VAL A 364 10.28 1.31 -9.06
CA VAL A 364 9.40 2.33 -9.63
C VAL A 364 8.75 1.79 -10.90
N SER A 365 7.47 2.08 -11.11
CA SER A 365 6.69 1.55 -12.25
C SER A 365 5.69 2.55 -12.80
N ASP A 366 5.26 2.37 -14.05
CA ASP A 366 4.27 3.22 -14.73
C ASP A 366 2.80 2.82 -14.46
N LYS A 367 2.59 1.60 -13.92
CA LYS A 367 1.30 1.01 -13.54
C LYS A 367 1.47 0.20 -12.25
N PRO A 368 0.39 -0.06 -11.49
CA PRO A 368 0.49 -0.84 -10.26
C PRO A 368 1.19 -2.19 -10.42
N VAL A 369 1.94 -2.59 -9.39
CA VAL A 369 2.61 -3.90 -9.30
C VAL A 369 2.49 -4.47 -7.89
N GLY A 370 2.42 -5.80 -7.76
CA GLY A 370 2.59 -6.46 -6.47
C GLY A 370 4.08 -6.66 -6.17
N VAL A 371 4.51 -6.54 -4.91
CA VAL A 371 5.90 -6.81 -4.53
C VAL A 371 5.94 -7.70 -3.28
N LEU A 372 6.62 -8.84 -3.39
CA LEU A 372 7.01 -9.69 -2.26
C LEU A 372 8.50 -9.46 -1.95
N SER A 373 8.89 -9.50 -0.68
CA SER A 373 10.29 -9.35 -0.28
C SER A 373 10.61 -10.11 0.99
N GLY A 374 11.86 -10.58 1.11
CA GLY A 374 12.37 -11.25 2.30
C GLY A 374 13.62 -12.09 1.99
N ASN A 375 13.61 -13.37 2.36
CA ASN A 375 14.75 -14.26 2.26
C ASN A 375 14.32 -15.68 1.86
N ARG A 376 15.05 -16.32 0.93
CA ARG A 376 14.90 -17.77 0.69
C ARG A 376 15.12 -18.56 1.97
N LYS A 377 16.16 -18.20 2.75
CA LYS A 377 16.36 -18.69 4.12
C LYS A 377 17.26 -17.78 4.95
N ALA A 378 16.91 -17.51 6.21
CA ALA A 378 17.66 -16.62 7.10
C ALA A 378 17.81 -17.18 8.54
N VAL A 379 18.95 -16.89 9.17
CA VAL A 379 19.17 -17.05 10.61
C VAL A 379 19.05 -15.65 11.23
N VAL A 380 18.01 -15.37 11.99
CA VAL A 380 17.77 -14.03 12.55
C VAL A 380 18.34 -13.93 13.96
N GLY A 381 19.22 -12.95 14.18
CA GLY A 381 20.02 -12.84 15.40
C GLY A 381 21.15 -13.87 15.48
N ASN A 382 21.67 -14.11 16.68
CA ASN A 382 22.74 -15.07 16.97
C ASN A 382 22.39 -15.94 18.19
N THR A 383 21.13 -16.40 18.24
CA THR A 383 20.51 -17.07 19.40
C THR A 383 20.44 -18.60 19.26
N GLY A 384 20.69 -19.12 18.06
CA GLY A 384 20.65 -20.55 17.74
C GLY A 384 21.10 -20.83 16.31
N GLY A 385 20.81 -22.03 15.79
CA GLY A 385 21.21 -22.47 14.45
C GLY A 385 20.05 -22.80 13.50
N SER A 386 18.81 -22.68 13.97
CA SER A 386 17.61 -22.82 13.15
C SER A 386 17.34 -21.54 12.34
N ARG A 387 16.47 -21.64 11.35
CA ARG A 387 16.43 -20.72 10.20
C ARG A 387 15.19 -20.97 9.38
N ASP A 388 14.59 -19.91 8.88
CA ASP A 388 13.32 -19.99 8.18
C ASP A 388 13.30 -19.24 6.85
N HIS A 389 12.26 -19.49 6.05
CA HIS A 389 11.86 -18.57 4.98
C HIS A 389 11.49 -17.22 5.59
N LEU A 390 11.55 -16.14 4.82
CA LEU A 390 10.98 -14.86 5.23
C LEU A 390 10.26 -14.26 4.03
N VAL A 391 8.99 -13.89 4.17
CA VAL A 391 8.24 -13.21 3.12
C VAL A 391 7.18 -12.29 3.70
N GLU A 392 7.13 -11.06 3.20
CA GLU A 392 5.97 -10.18 3.34
C GLU A 392 5.58 -9.59 1.99
N MET A 393 4.28 -9.28 1.84
CA MET A 393 3.81 -8.47 0.70
C MET A 393 3.92 -7.00 1.06
N LEU A 394 4.77 -6.29 0.31
CA LEU A 394 5.14 -4.93 0.67
C LEU A 394 3.99 -3.96 0.47
N LEU A 395 3.88 -3.00 1.38
CA LEU A 395 2.98 -1.87 1.25
C LEU A 395 3.63 -0.80 0.36
N PRO A 396 2.91 -0.19 -0.61
CA PRO A 396 3.46 0.87 -1.46
C PRO A 396 3.84 2.10 -0.62
N VAL A 397 4.85 2.86 -1.06
CA VAL A 397 5.37 4.03 -0.33
C VAL A 397 4.30 5.07 0.00
N SER A 398 3.23 5.14 -0.81
CA SER A 398 2.06 6.00 -0.59
C SER A 398 1.22 5.63 0.64
N SER A 399 1.31 4.39 1.13
CA SER A 399 0.55 3.87 2.29
C SER A 399 1.36 3.86 3.60
N TRP A 400 2.64 4.24 3.53
CA TRP A 400 3.54 4.30 4.70
C TRP A 400 3.11 5.41 5.66
N GLY A 401 3.19 5.12 6.96
CA GLY A 401 2.77 6.04 8.02
C GLY A 401 3.93 6.63 8.81
N LYS A 402 3.59 7.32 9.90
CA LYS A 402 4.55 7.97 10.82
C LYS A 402 4.40 7.53 12.26
N ASN A 403 3.33 6.83 12.60
CA ASN A 403 3.00 6.41 13.96
C ASN A 403 2.76 4.89 13.97
N TYR A 404 3.52 4.17 14.78
CA TYR A 404 3.41 2.70 14.89
C TYR A 404 3.34 2.31 16.36
N ALA A 405 2.60 1.24 16.65
CA ALA A 405 2.64 0.58 17.94
C ALA A 405 3.08 -0.87 17.78
N THR A 406 4.00 -1.32 18.63
CA THR A 406 4.50 -2.71 18.62
C THR A 406 4.07 -3.45 19.88
N VAL A 407 3.76 -4.73 19.67
CA VAL A 407 3.51 -5.71 20.71
C VAL A 407 4.66 -6.71 20.65
N PRO A 408 5.31 -7.08 21.77
CA PRO A 408 6.37 -8.08 21.74
C PRO A 408 5.78 -9.46 21.43
N ILE A 409 6.55 -10.29 20.71
CA ILE A 409 6.09 -11.64 20.34
C ILE A 409 5.83 -12.49 21.61
N PRO A 410 4.63 -13.07 21.79
CA PRO A 410 4.24 -13.73 23.02
C PRO A 410 5.11 -14.92 23.45
N GLU A 411 5.38 -15.00 24.75
CA GLU A 411 6.09 -16.11 25.39
C GLU A 411 7.44 -16.41 24.72
N ARG A 412 8.28 -15.38 24.62
CA ARG A 412 9.65 -15.43 24.10
C ARG A 412 10.64 -14.94 25.15
N ALA A 413 11.72 -15.67 25.38
CA ALA A 413 12.85 -15.24 26.22
C ALA A 413 13.99 -14.59 25.40
N VAL A 414 13.78 -14.41 24.09
CA VAL A 414 14.61 -13.59 23.20
C VAL A 414 13.76 -12.48 22.60
N GLY A 415 14.26 -11.25 22.69
CA GLY A 415 13.67 -10.13 21.97
C GLY A 415 13.91 -10.23 20.47
N ASP A 416 13.45 -9.24 19.71
CA ASP A 416 13.41 -9.29 18.25
C ASP A 416 14.33 -8.25 17.59
N ILE A 417 14.44 -8.31 16.26
CA ILE A 417 15.17 -7.33 15.44
C ILE A 417 14.17 -6.48 14.68
N PHE A 418 14.35 -5.16 14.72
CA PHE A 418 13.53 -4.20 13.99
C PHE A 418 14.37 -3.50 12.92
N GLN A 419 13.84 -3.40 11.70
CA GLN A 419 14.44 -2.63 10.61
C GLN A 419 13.49 -1.52 10.19
N PHE A 420 13.94 -0.28 10.37
CA PHE A 420 13.20 0.95 10.10
C PHE A 420 13.69 1.53 8.78
N LEU A 421 12.87 1.52 7.74
CA LEU A 421 13.20 1.92 6.37
C LEU A 421 12.60 3.30 6.07
N ALA A 422 13.41 4.27 5.63
CA ALA A 422 12.93 5.62 5.35
C ALA A 422 12.58 5.85 3.88
N SER A 423 11.47 6.53 3.60
CA SER A 423 11.16 7.02 2.24
C SER A 423 11.88 8.32 1.91
N GLU A 424 12.46 9.00 2.91
CA GLU A 424 13.07 10.32 2.78
C GLU A 424 14.42 10.43 3.50
N ASP A 425 15.30 11.28 2.95
CA ASP A 425 16.56 11.70 3.58
C ASP A 425 16.32 12.37 4.94
N ASN A 426 17.25 12.12 5.88
CA ASN A 426 17.26 12.67 7.24
C ASN A 426 15.95 12.48 8.01
N THR A 427 15.45 11.25 8.03
CA THR A 427 14.26 10.85 8.81
C THR A 427 14.64 10.60 10.26
N HIS A 428 14.00 11.29 11.19
CA HIS A 428 14.20 11.14 12.64
C HIS A 428 13.15 10.20 13.20
N VAL A 429 13.59 9.16 13.90
CA VAL A 429 12.72 8.15 14.53
C VAL A 429 12.93 8.18 16.04
N ASN A 430 11.83 8.26 16.77
CA ASN A 430 11.79 8.09 18.22
C ASN A 430 11.03 6.81 18.56
N VAL A 431 11.58 6.00 19.45
CA VAL A 431 10.93 4.82 20.01
C VAL A 431 10.76 5.05 21.50
N SER A 432 9.52 5.06 21.97
CA SER A 432 9.16 5.21 23.38
C SER A 432 8.37 4.00 23.82
N GLY A 433 8.57 3.50 25.04
CA GLY A 433 7.94 2.24 25.41
C GLY A 433 8.09 1.87 26.88
N VAL A 434 7.70 0.63 27.17
CA VAL A 434 7.81 0.03 28.49
C VAL A 434 8.36 -1.39 28.39
N ILE A 435 9.34 -1.72 29.24
CA ILE A 435 9.92 -3.05 29.41
C ILE A 435 9.69 -3.44 30.87
N ASN A 436 8.85 -4.46 31.12
CA ASN A 436 8.56 -4.95 32.48
C ASN A 436 8.19 -3.83 33.49
N GLY A 437 7.36 -2.87 33.05
CA GLY A 437 6.93 -1.72 33.85
C GLY A 437 7.92 -0.56 33.95
N LYS A 438 9.11 -0.65 33.33
CA LYS A 438 10.11 0.43 33.29
C LYS A 438 10.09 1.15 31.95
N ALA A 439 10.18 2.48 31.97
CA ALA A 439 10.22 3.29 30.75
C ALA A 439 11.45 2.96 29.89
N PHE A 440 11.25 2.95 28.57
CA PHE A 440 12.27 2.75 27.55
C PHE A 440 12.21 3.88 26.52
N HIS A 441 13.37 4.35 26.07
CA HIS A 441 13.51 5.38 25.05
C HIS A 441 14.73 5.11 24.17
N ASP A 442 14.56 5.22 22.86
CA ASP A 442 15.61 5.19 21.84
C ASP A 442 15.29 6.25 20.77
N HIS A 443 16.31 6.83 20.15
CA HIS A 443 16.15 7.80 19.05
C HIS A 443 17.32 7.68 18.08
N PHE A 444 17.04 7.89 16.80
CA PHE A 444 18.05 7.78 15.75
C PHE A 444 17.61 8.49 14.47
N THR A 445 18.57 8.77 13.58
CA THR A 445 18.32 9.34 12.26
C THR A 445 18.69 8.35 11.18
N ILE A 446 17.79 8.13 10.22
CA ILE A 446 18.07 7.45 8.96
C ILE A 446 18.45 8.53 7.96
N SER A 447 19.74 8.57 7.58
CA SER A 447 20.29 9.70 6.83
C SER A 447 19.87 9.75 5.36
N LYS A 448 19.45 8.62 4.77
CA LYS A 448 19.14 8.49 3.35
C LYS A 448 17.85 7.71 3.07
N ALA A 449 17.04 8.23 2.14
CA ALA A 449 15.92 7.50 1.56
C ALA A 449 16.37 6.14 1.02
N GLY A 450 15.52 5.12 1.15
CA GLY A 450 15.84 3.75 0.77
C GLY A 450 16.91 3.07 1.63
N THR A 451 17.39 3.69 2.71
CA THR A 451 18.25 3.02 3.69
C THR A 451 17.50 2.79 5.00
N TYR A 452 18.02 1.89 5.83
CA TYR A 452 17.34 1.46 7.05
C TYR A 452 18.26 1.50 8.29
N ALA A 453 17.66 1.70 9.45
CA ALA A 453 18.30 1.48 10.74
C ALA A 453 17.90 0.12 11.29
N LYS A 454 18.87 -0.71 11.68
CA LYS A 454 18.65 -1.98 12.38
C LYS A 454 18.78 -1.79 13.89
N LYS A 455 17.79 -2.26 14.65
CA LYS A 455 17.73 -2.20 16.11
C LYS A 455 17.39 -3.57 16.68
N GLU A 456 17.82 -3.81 17.91
CA GLU A 456 17.47 -5.01 18.67
C GLU A 456 16.77 -4.57 19.95
N TYR A 457 15.56 -5.08 20.18
CA TYR A 457 14.74 -4.71 21.33
C TYR A 457 14.34 -5.94 22.17
N ASP A 458 14.01 -5.69 23.43
CA ASP A 458 13.72 -6.72 24.44
C ASP A 458 12.37 -7.42 24.23
N SER A 459 12.23 -8.70 24.63
CA SER A 459 10.99 -9.46 24.46
C SER A 459 9.84 -9.05 25.39
N ALA A 460 10.07 -8.06 26.26
CA ALA A 460 9.00 -7.40 27.03
C ALA A 460 8.77 -5.94 26.59
N LEU A 461 9.36 -5.46 25.48
CA LEU A 461 9.13 -4.10 24.99
C LEU A 461 7.78 -3.98 24.27
N TYR A 462 6.87 -3.22 24.88
CA TYR A 462 5.75 -2.59 24.18
C TYR A 462 6.14 -1.16 23.82
N SER A 463 6.00 -0.74 22.55
CA SER A 463 6.49 0.58 22.12
C SER A 463 5.53 1.35 21.21
N HIS A 464 5.60 2.67 21.31
CA HIS A 464 5.08 3.65 20.36
C HIS A 464 6.28 4.28 19.64
N ILE A 465 6.29 4.12 18.33
CA ILE A 465 7.30 4.62 17.40
C ILE A 465 6.69 5.82 16.68
N THR A 466 7.41 6.94 16.65
CA THR A 466 7.04 8.13 15.88
C THR A 466 8.19 8.58 15.00
N SER A 467 7.87 9.07 13.80
CA SER A 467 8.84 9.70 12.89
C SER A 467 8.35 11.03 12.33
N ASP A 468 9.29 11.92 11.97
CA ASP A 468 8.98 13.19 11.31
C ASP A 468 8.55 13.00 9.84
N LYS A 469 9.05 11.94 9.20
CA LYS A 469 8.84 11.55 7.80
C LYS A 469 8.32 10.10 7.70
N PRO A 470 7.68 9.70 6.59
CA PRO A 470 7.15 8.36 6.43
C PRO A 470 8.26 7.29 6.47
N ILE A 471 7.95 6.18 7.12
CA ILE A 471 8.83 5.01 7.22
C ILE A 471 8.04 3.73 6.94
N SER A 472 8.72 2.62 6.74
CA SER A 472 8.15 1.29 6.96
C SER A 472 8.94 0.60 8.07
N VAL A 473 8.24 -0.15 8.93
CA VAL A 473 8.83 -0.82 10.09
C VAL A 473 8.62 -2.31 9.94
N PHE A 474 9.72 -3.05 9.93
CA PHE A 474 9.71 -4.51 9.84
C PHE A 474 10.23 -5.11 11.16
N GLN A 475 9.51 -6.08 11.70
CA GLN A 475 9.91 -6.89 12.85
C GLN A 475 10.32 -8.27 12.35
N PHE A 476 11.48 -8.74 12.81
CA PHE A 476 11.98 -10.08 12.53
C PHE A 476 12.09 -10.85 13.84
N SER A 477 11.31 -11.93 13.96
CA SER A 477 11.44 -12.83 15.10
C SER A 477 12.81 -13.52 15.05
N LYS A 478 13.49 -13.67 16.19
CA LYS A 478 14.81 -14.32 16.22
C LYS A 478 14.73 -15.84 16.05
N THR A 479 15.83 -16.44 15.58
CA THR A 479 16.07 -17.87 15.58
C THR A 479 15.85 -18.51 16.96
N GLN A 480 15.23 -19.69 17.01
CA GLN A 480 14.93 -20.45 18.23
C GLN A 480 16.17 -20.59 19.14
N LYS A 481 15.96 -20.30 20.43
CA LYS A 481 17.01 -20.37 21.47
C LYS A 481 16.78 -21.58 22.37
N GLY A 482 17.61 -22.60 22.21
CA GLY A 482 17.52 -23.84 22.98
C GLY A 482 16.24 -24.63 22.69
N GLY A 483 15.78 -25.41 23.67
CA GLY A 483 14.62 -26.29 23.53
C GLY A 483 13.28 -25.71 24.01
N THR A 484 13.24 -24.44 24.43
CA THR A 484 12.05 -23.84 25.08
C THR A 484 11.46 -22.65 24.32
N ASP A 485 12.27 -21.82 23.65
CA ASP A 485 11.79 -20.79 22.72
C ASP A 485 11.46 -21.42 21.35
N LEU A 486 10.42 -22.24 21.29
CA LEU A 486 9.97 -22.93 20.06
C LEU A 486 9.30 -21.94 19.09
N ALA A 487 10.10 -21.20 18.33
CA ALA A 487 9.70 -20.51 17.11
C ALA A 487 10.96 -20.17 16.29
N ASP A 488 10.95 -20.52 15.00
CA ASP A 488 11.96 -20.08 14.04
C ASP A 488 11.68 -18.64 13.56
N PRO A 489 12.60 -18.02 12.79
CA PRO A 489 12.40 -16.67 12.29
C PRO A 489 11.11 -16.50 11.47
N ALA A 490 10.45 -15.34 11.61
CA ALA A 490 9.37 -14.89 10.75
C ALA A 490 9.53 -13.39 10.51
N MET A 491 9.10 -12.92 9.34
CA MET A 491 9.13 -11.50 8.95
C MET A 491 7.73 -10.90 9.09
N LEU A 492 7.65 -9.71 9.66
CA LEU A 492 6.39 -9.00 9.88
C LEU A 492 6.52 -7.55 9.46
N ILE A 493 5.62 -7.06 8.62
CA ILE A 493 5.35 -5.63 8.47
C ILE A 493 4.55 -5.18 9.69
N VAL A 494 5.08 -4.23 10.45
CA VAL A 494 4.35 -3.60 11.54
C VAL A 494 3.37 -2.59 10.93
N PRO A 495 2.05 -2.73 11.11
CA PRO A 495 1.08 -1.80 10.54
C PRO A 495 1.22 -0.39 11.14
N PRO A 496 1.14 0.68 10.33
CA PRO A 496 0.93 2.02 10.87
C PRO A 496 -0.41 2.09 11.62
N ILE A 497 -0.49 2.92 12.66
CA ILE A 497 -1.72 3.13 13.42
C ILE A 497 -2.82 3.72 12.52
N GLU A 498 -2.43 4.51 11.52
CA GLU A 498 -3.33 5.05 10.50
C GLU A 498 -4.01 3.98 9.63
N GLN A 499 -3.47 2.76 9.57
CA GLN A 499 -3.98 1.64 8.78
C GLN A 499 -4.78 0.61 9.60
N TYR A 500 -5.12 0.91 10.85
CA TYR A 500 -5.96 0.06 11.69
C TYR A 500 -7.42 0.09 11.20
N ALA A 501 -8.08 -1.07 11.14
CA ALA A 501 -9.47 -1.22 10.71
C ALA A 501 -10.41 -1.55 11.87
N ALA A 502 -11.73 -1.39 11.68
CA ALA A 502 -12.73 -1.60 12.73
C ALA A 502 -13.15 -3.07 12.92
N ASP A 503 -13.00 -3.88 11.87
CA ASP A 503 -13.29 -5.31 11.89
C ASP A 503 -12.30 -6.11 11.03
N TYR A 504 -12.06 -7.35 11.42
CA TYR A 504 -11.20 -8.30 10.72
C TYR A 504 -11.83 -9.69 10.70
N THR A 505 -11.58 -10.41 9.60
CA THR A 505 -11.76 -11.88 9.52
C THR A 505 -10.45 -12.45 9.03
N PHE A 506 -9.86 -13.36 9.80
CA PHE A 506 -8.57 -13.97 9.50
C PHE A 506 -8.59 -15.47 9.78
N THR A 507 -7.53 -16.17 9.39
CA THR A 507 -7.38 -17.61 9.60
C THR A 507 -5.99 -17.93 10.11
N THR A 508 -5.89 -19.05 10.82
CA THR A 508 -4.61 -19.65 11.19
C THR A 508 -4.21 -20.74 10.18
N PRO A 509 -3.01 -20.68 9.58
CA PRO A 509 -2.40 -21.80 8.87
C PRO A 509 -2.25 -23.07 9.74
N GLU A 510 -2.11 -24.24 9.08
CA GLU A 510 -1.76 -25.51 9.72
C GLU A 510 -0.22 -25.69 9.76
N TYR A 511 0.33 -26.35 10.78
CA TYR A 511 1.79 -26.61 10.91
C TYR A 511 2.18 -27.93 10.23
N SER A 512 3.41 -28.07 9.72
CA SER A 512 3.79 -29.24 8.90
C SER A 512 3.73 -30.59 9.62
N LYS A 513 3.64 -30.58 10.96
CA LYS A 513 3.56 -31.77 11.82
C LYS A 513 2.45 -31.69 12.86
N GLY A 514 1.42 -30.87 12.62
CA GLY A 514 0.27 -30.72 13.52
C GLY A 514 -0.25 -29.29 13.55
N GLU A 515 -0.29 -28.70 14.75
CA GLU A 515 -0.88 -27.37 14.99
C GLU A 515 0.17 -26.37 15.45
N TYR A 516 0.10 -25.15 14.91
CA TYR A 516 0.80 -23.99 15.47
C TYR A 516 0.16 -23.58 16.81
N THR A 517 0.96 -23.05 17.74
CA THR A 517 0.40 -22.21 18.80
C THR A 517 0.26 -20.79 18.27
N ASN A 518 -0.99 -20.39 18.04
CA ASN A 518 -1.35 -19.12 17.40
C ASN A 518 -1.66 -18.04 18.44
N TYR A 519 -1.19 -16.82 18.18
CA TYR A 519 -1.47 -15.64 18.99
C TYR A 519 -2.03 -14.51 18.15
N PHE A 520 -3.21 -14.03 18.53
CA PHE A 520 -3.71 -12.74 18.10
C PHE A 520 -3.09 -11.65 18.99
N MET A 521 -2.22 -10.83 18.42
CA MET A 521 -1.59 -9.67 19.07
C MET A 521 -2.35 -8.41 18.66
N PHE A 522 -2.72 -7.57 19.62
CA PHE A 522 -3.62 -6.45 19.38
C PHE A 522 -3.17 -5.13 20.01
N VAL A 523 -3.60 -4.04 19.37
CA VAL A 523 -3.46 -2.66 19.85
C VAL A 523 -4.81 -1.95 19.73
N VAL A 524 -5.21 -1.18 20.74
CA VAL A 524 -6.46 -0.41 20.74
C VAL A 524 -6.34 0.83 21.63
N ASP A 525 -7.19 1.84 21.45
CA ASP A 525 -7.31 2.95 22.40
C ASP A 525 -7.71 2.45 23.80
N ALA A 526 -7.05 2.96 24.84
CA ALA A 526 -7.22 2.58 26.24
C ALA A 526 -8.66 2.73 26.76
N ALA A 527 -9.42 3.71 26.25
CA ALA A 527 -10.82 3.94 26.60
C ALA A 527 -11.76 2.92 25.94
N GLN A 528 -11.34 2.32 24.81
CA GLN A 528 -12.16 1.39 24.03
C GLN A 528 -11.93 -0.09 24.41
N LYS A 529 -10.82 -0.45 25.06
CA LYS A 529 -10.42 -1.85 25.35
C LYS A 529 -11.52 -2.83 25.83
N ASN A 530 -12.51 -2.36 26.60
CA ASN A 530 -13.60 -3.20 27.12
C ASN A 530 -14.62 -3.62 26.05
N GLY A 531 -14.69 -2.90 24.91
CA GLY A 531 -15.57 -3.18 23.80
C GLY A 531 -15.01 -4.16 22.77
N LEU A 532 -13.73 -4.56 22.88
CA LEU A 532 -13.09 -5.55 22.00
C LEU A 532 -13.83 -6.89 22.03
N ARG A 533 -14.01 -7.50 20.85
CA ARG A 533 -14.62 -8.81 20.68
C ARG A 533 -13.73 -9.71 19.81
N LEU A 534 -13.63 -10.97 20.21
CA LEU A 534 -13.09 -12.07 19.43
C LEU A 534 -14.22 -13.08 19.24
N ASP A 535 -14.55 -13.43 18.00
CA ASP A 535 -15.65 -14.33 17.64
C ASP A 535 -16.99 -13.90 18.25
N ASN A 536 -17.26 -12.59 18.21
CA ASN A 536 -18.39 -11.91 18.83
C ASN A 536 -18.48 -11.99 20.37
N HIS A 537 -17.51 -12.65 21.03
CA HIS A 537 -17.43 -12.74 22.49
C HIS A 537 -16.49 -11.68 23.07
N PRO A 538 -16.79 -11.12 24.27
CA PRO A 538 -15.85 -10.27 25.00
C PRO A 538 -14.53 -11.00 25.27
N LEU A 539 -13.42 -10.25 25.25
CA LEU A 539 -12.13 -10.81 25.66
C LEU A 539 -12.19 -11.29 27.13
N PRO A 540 -11.39 -12.30 27.53
CA PRO A 540 -11.41 -12.85 28.88
C PRO A 540 -11.25 -11.80 29.97
N HIS A 541 -11.96 -11.94 31.10
CA HIS A 541 -11.90 -10.99 32.22
C HIS A 541 -10.49 -10.81 32.82
N ASN A 542 -9.61 -11.78 32.64
CA ASN A 542 -8.21 -11.76 33.05
C ASN A 542 -7.25 -11.32 31.93
N GLN A 543 -7.75 -10.75 30.82
CA GLN A 543 -6.92 -10.22 29.75
C GLN A 543 -5.94 -9.19 30.28
N HIS A 544 -4.65 -9.43 30.05
CA HIS A 544 -3.60 -8.47 30.40
C HIS A 544 -3.51 -7.39 29.32
N TYR A 545 -3.55 -6.12 29.75
CA TYR A 545 -3.39 -4.95 28.89
C TYR A 545 -2.19 -4.15 29.38
N VAL A 546 -1.27 -3.82 28.48
CA VAL A 546 -0.13 -2.95 28.74
C VAL A 546 -0.38 -1.61 28.07
N THR A 547 -0.39 -0.52 28.84
CA THR A 547 -0.40 0.84 28.29
C THR A 547 0.92 1.11 27.58
N ILE A 548 0.85 1.63 26.36
CA ILE A 548 2.04 2.03 25.59
C ILE A 548 2.35 3.49 25.90
N PRO A 549 3.47 3.81 26.60
CA PRO A 549 3.81 5.18 26.96
C PRO A 549 3.93 6.11 25.75
N GLY A 550 3.59 7.38 25.93
CA GLY A 550 3.61 8.37 24.84
C GLY A 550 2.45 8.24 23.86
N SER A 551 1.41 7.47 24.18
CA SER A 551 0.19 7.30 23.38
C SER A 551 -1.04 7.11 24.28
N ASN A 552 -2.24 7.10 23.68
CA ASN A 552 -3.48 6.66 24.35
C ASN A 552 -3.74 5.15 24.21
N LEU A 553 -2.77 4.38 23.70
CA LEU A 553 -2.97 2.99 23.31
C LEU A 553 -2.70 2.03 24.48
N VAL A 554 -3.46 0.93 24.49
CA VAL A 554 -3.12 -0.30 25.19
C VAL A 554 -2.94 -1.42 24.19
N ALA A 555 -2.07 -2.36 24.54
CA ALA A 555 -1.82 -3.56 23.76
C ALA A 555 -1.85 -4.81 24.62
N GLY A 556 -1.97 -5.95 23.94
CA GLY A 556 -1.95 -7.26 24.56
C GLY A 556 -1.94 -8.35 23.50
N PHE A 557 -2.11 -9.58 23.94
CA PHE A 557 -2.25 -10.73 23.06
C PHE A 557 -3.18 -11.77 23.68
N LEU A 558 -3.67 -12.67 22.82
CA LEU A 558 -4.51 -13.82 23.14
C LEU A 558 -4.00 -15.03 22.39
N LYS A 559 -3.95 -16.20 23.04
CA LYS A 559 -3.83 -17.47 22.31
C LYS A 559 -5.17 -17.78 21.65
N VAL A 560 -5.14 -18.07 20.35
CA VAL A 560 -6.32 -18.47 19.55
C VAL A 560 -6.20 -19.93 19.13
N SER A 561 -7.34 -20.57 18.85
CA SER A 561 -7.40 -21.94 18.33
C SER A 561 -6.93 -22.00 16.87
N VAL A 562 -6.88 -23.20 16.29
CA VAL A 562 -6.81 -23.35 14.84
C VAL A 562 -8.21 -23.11 14.26
N GLY A 563 -8.33 -22.23 13.25
CA GLY A 563 -9.58 -21.97 12.54
C GLY A 563 -9.68 -20.57 11.94
N THR A 564 -10.91 -20.22 11.57
CA THR A 564 -11.30 -18.85 11.18
C THR A 564 -11.68 -18.07 12.43
N HIS A 565 -11.19 -16.84 12.55
CA HIS A 565 -11.47 -15.96 13.66
C HIS A 565 -11.90 -14.57 13.18
N SER A 566 -12.77 -13.92 13.95
CA SER A 566 -13.23 -12.55 13.70
C SER A 566 -12.91 -11.64 14.87
N VAL A 567 -12.42 -10.43 14.58
CA VAL A 567 -12.15 -9.40 15.58
C VAL A 567 -13.01 -8.19 15.26
N THR A 568 -13.79 -7.74 16.24
CA THR A 568 -14.73 -6.62 16.10
C THR A 568 -14.77 -5.79 17.39
N HIS A 569 -15.55 -4.72 17.39
CA HIS A 569 -15.74 -3.86 18.55
C HIS A 569 -17.22 -3.47 18.73
N THR A 570 -17.68 -3.32 19.98
CA THR A 570 -19.08 -2.93 20.26
C THR A 570 -19.47 -1.54 19.76
N ASN A 571 -18.48 -0.67 19.57
CA ASN A 571 -18.61 0.54 18.76
C ASN A 571 -17.96 0.26 17.39
N PRO A 572 -18.71 0.23 16.28
CA PRO A 572 -18.21 -0.18 14.97
C PRO A 572 -17.27 0.84 14.30
N THR A 573 -17.00 2.00 14.93
CA THR A 573 -16.02 2.98 14.43
C THR A 573 -14.67 2.89 15.16
N THR A 574 -14.52 1.99 16.13
CA THR A 574 -13.25 1.83 16.86
C THR A 574 -12.31 0.98 16.02
N VAL A 575 -11.20 1.57 15.59
CA VAL A 575 -10.12 0.86 14.91
C VAL A 575 -9.27 0.04 15.88
N ILE A 576 -8.78 -1.10 15.42
CA ILE A 576 -7.97 -2.07 16.15
C ILE A 576 -6.73 -2.36 15.31
N GLY A 577 -5.55 -2.38 15.91
CA GLY A 577 -4.35 -2.94 15.28
C GLY A 577 -4.28 -4.44 15.56
N GLY A 578 -4.02 -5.25 14.54
CA GLY A 578 -4.00 -6.70 14.67
C GLY A 578 -2.89 -7.40 13.90
N ILE A 579 -2.17 -8.28 14.58
CA ILE A 579 -1.12 -9.15 14.03
C ILE A 579 -1.44 -10.58 14.45
N LEU A 580 -1.27 -11.54 13.53
CA LEU A 580 -1.30 -12.96 13.85
C LEU A 580 0.14 -13.49 13.85
N PHE A 581 0.50 -14.18 14.91
CA PHE A 581 1.80 -14.86 15.04
C PHE A 581 1.58 -16.33 15.40
N GLY A 582 2.08 -17.24 14.59
CA GLY A 582 2.08 -18.68 14.88
C GLY A 582 3.49 -19.18 15.19
N LYS A 583 3.61 -20.04 16.21
CA LYS A 583 4.87 -20.71 16.54
C LYS A 583 4.74 -22.22 16.67
N ALA A 584 5.72 -22.92 16.12
CA ALA A 584 5.93 -24.35 16.30
C ALA A 584 7.44 -24.63 16.43
N ASN A 585 7.80 -25.90 16.61
CA ASN A 585 9.20 -26.28 16.64
C ASN A 585 9.79 -26.27 15.23
N LEU A 586 10.72 -25.34 14.96
CA LEU A 586 11.41 -25.14 13.68
C LEU A 586 10.55 -24.63 12.50
N GLU A 587 9.37 -24.06 12.79
CA GLU A 587 8.55 -23.29 11.82
C GLU A 587 7.80 -22.18 12.60
N SER A 588 7.63 -21.01 11.98
CA SER A 588 6.81 -19.89 12.46
C SER A 588 6.07 -19.23 11.30
N TYR A 589 5.12 -18.35 11.59
CA TYR A 589 4.64 -17.37 10.61
C TYR A 589 4.23 -16.07 11.31
N ALA A 590 4.29 -14.94 10.60
CA ALA A 590 3.79 -13.66 11.09
C ALA A 590 3.18 -12.83 9.97
N PHE A 591 2.01 -12.22 10.18
CA PHE A 591 1.46 -11.21 9.25
C PHE A 591 0.41 -10.31 9.93
N PRO A 592 0.15 -9.10 9.40
CA PRO A 592 -1.03 -8.32 9.77
C PRO A 592 -2.33 -9.09 9.47
N ILE A 593 -3.30 -9.07 10.37
CA ILE A 593 -4.60 -9.74 10.11
C ILE A 593 -5.45 -8.98 9.08
N GLY A 594 -5.15 -7.70 8.89
CA GLY A 594 -5.72 -6.84 7.87
C GLY A 594 -5.22 -5.42 8.03
N LEU A 595 -5.44 -4.61 7.01
CA LEU A 595 -4.92 -3.25 6.85
C LEU A 595 -5.97 -2.42 6.11
N LEU A 596 -6.23 -1.21 6.57
CA LEU A 596 -6.59 -0.16 5.63
C LEU A 596 -5.34 0.15 4.78
N LEU A 597 -5.54 0.48 3.51
CA LEU A 597 -4.48 0.77 2.53
C LEU A 597 -4.73 2.09 1.82
N THR A 598 -5.50 2.96 2.49
CA THR A 598 -5.65 4.36 2.12
C THR A 598 -4.28 5.05 2.08
N PRO A 599 -4.01 5.91 1.08
CA PRO A 599 -2.75 6.67 1.03
C PRO A 599 -2.58 7.62 2.23
N VAL A 600 -1.68 7.27 3.15
CA VAL A 600 -1.27 8.10 4.30
C VAL A 600 -0.15 9.07 3.90
N ASN A 601 0.66 8.67 2.93
CA ASN A 601 1.79 9.41 2.38
C ASN A 601 1.54 9.81 0.92
N THR A 602 0.56 10.69 0.69
CA THR A 602 0.37 11.28 -0.64
C THR A 602 1.49 12.29 -0.93
N VAL A 603 2.37 11.97 -1.87
CA VAL A 603 3.31 12.96 -2.44
C VAL A 603 2.49 14.08 -3.08
N ARG A 604 2.55 15.28 -2.49
CA ARG A 604 2.04 16.50 -3.14
C ARG A 604 3.08 16.97 -4.15
N ASN A 605 2.91 16.55 -5.40
CA ASN A 605 3.57 17.14 -6.56
C ASN A 605 2.97 18.51 -6.88
#